data_AF-A0A9D5SPX8-F1
#
_entry.id   AF-A0A9D5SPX8-F1
#
_cell.length_a   1.000
_cell.length_b   1.000
_cell.length_c   1.000
_cell.angle_alpha   90.00
_cell.angle_beta   90.00
_cell.angle_gamma   90.00
#
_symmetry.space_group_name_H-M   'P 1'
#
loop_
_entity.id
_entity.type
_entity.pdbx_description
1 polymer ?
#
loop_
_entity_poly.entity_id
_entity_poly.type
_entity_poly.pdbx_seq_one_letter_code
_entity_poly.pdbx_strand_id
1 'polypeptide(L)'
;MPKPRQRYALWLSSQILKLLGALLIFAVICAICWRVFISNIPPKEMKRLQATPQLAAVYGEQGDDLTIYTQEQPSVTKAESNYGYFGVSRYAFIPAAGQLQVIFRYNNSTLRHLQEDYALPERPAPGDPTLFDVTVVTVSDSTPNVEGDEQKARIHHTSCRVDTTALYTYVCFIFDNVNVNETTAGVFLDVYYREDIRYEESAYGTLLLYSSSSPNIGVELSRQERKALEQLLQSAS
;
A
#
# COMPACT_ATOMS: atom_id res chain seq x y z
N MET A 1 58.79 -33.91 6.15
CA MET A 1 58.14 -33.61 4.86
C MET A 1 56.79 -34.32 4.80
N PRO A 2 55.66 -33.62 4.63
CA PRO A 2 54.33 -34.26 4.61
C PRO A 2 54.17 -35.17 3.39
N LYS A 3 53.57 -36.35 3.59
CA LYS A 3 53.40 -37.38 2.53
C LYS A 3 52.58 -36.81 1.36
N PRO A 4 52.82 -37.22 0.09
CA PRO A 4 52.18 -36.64 -1.10
C PRO A 4 50.63 -36.64 -1.04
N ARG A 5 50.03 -37.64 -0.39
CA ARG A 5 48.57 -37.69 -0.13
C ARG A 5 48.05 -36.59 0.82
N GLN A 6 48.84 -36.17 1.82
CA GLN A 6 48.45 -35.07 2.73
C GLN A 6 48.47 -33.71 2.04
N ARG A 7 49.41 -33.48 1.12
CA ARG A 7 49.45 -32.25 0.31
C ARG A 7 48.24 -32.14 -0.62
N TYR A 8 47.82 -33.25 -1.21
CA TYR A 8 46.62 -33.29 -2.05
C TYR A 8 45.33 -33.08 -1.25
N ALA A 9 45.21 -33.69 -0.06
CA ALA A 9 44.06 -33.49 0.82
C ALA A 9 43.94 -32.04 1.35
N LEU A 10 45.07 -31.40 1.69
CA LEU A 10 45.10 -29.99 2.09
C LEU A 10 44.75 -29.05 0.93
N TRP A 11 45.17 -29.38 -0.30
CA TRP A 11 44.78 -28.64 -1.49
C TRP A 11 43.27 -28.79 -1.79
N LEU A 12 42.75 -30.02 -1.74
CA LEU A 12 41.33 -30.30 -1.95
C LEU A 12 40.43 -29.60 -0.93
N SER A 13 40.79 -29.67 0.36
CA SER A 13 40.04 -29.00 1.44
C SER A 13 40.06 -27.49 1.31
N SER A 14 41.18 -26.88 0.88
CA SER A 14 41.23 -25.45 0.57
C SER A 14 40.33 -25.06 -0.59
N GLN A 15 40.25 -25.89 -1.64
CA GLN A 15 39.34 -25.66 -2.77
C GLN A 15 37.86 -25.80 -2.36
N ILE A 16 37.54 -26.81 -1.56
CA ILE A 16 36.18 -27.00 -1.01
C ILE A 16 35.78 -25.80 -0.14
N LEU A 17 36.68 -25.31 0.73
CA LEU A 17 36.41 -24.15 1.57
C LEU A 17 36.20 -22.87 0.75
N LYS A 18 36.98 -22.66 -0.31
CA LYS A 18 36.79 -21.54 -1.25
C LYS A 18 35.46 -21.65 -1.99
N LEU A 19 35.08 -22.84 -2.42
CA LEU A 19 33.79 -23.09 -3.08
C LEU A 19 32.62 -22.81 -2.13
N LEU A 20 32.69 -23.29 -0.88
CA LEU A 20 31.69 -23.02 0.16
C LEU A 20 31.58 -21.52 0.45
N GLY A 21 32.71 -20.82 0.56
CA GLY A 21 32.75 -19.36 0.72
C GLY A 21 32.11 -18.63 -0.46
N ALA A 22 32.42 -19.04 -1.69
CA ALA A 22 31.80 -18.47 -2.90
C ALA A 22 30.29 -18.73 -2.97
N LEU A 23 29.85 -19.94 -2.60
CA LEU A 23 28.43 -20.30 -2.52
C LEU A 23 27.70 -19.47 -1.46
N LEU A 24 28.32 -19.22 -0.31
CA LEU A 24 27.75 -18.37 0.73
C LEU A 24 27.57 -16.93 0.24
N ILE A 25 28.60 -16.35 -0.40
CA ILE A 25 28.53 -15.01 -1.00
C ILE A 25 27.41 -14.96 -2.04
N PHE A 26 27.34 -15.96 -2.92
CA PHE A 26 26.29 -16.04 -3.93
C PHE A 26 24.90 -16.16 -3.30
N ALA A 27 24.73 -16.98 -2.27
CA ALA A 27 23.47 -17.11 -1.54
C ALA A 27 23.03 -15.78 -0.91
N VAL A 28 23.96 -15.02 -0.32
CA VAL A 28 23.68 -13.67 0.23
C VAL A 28 23.25 -12.70 -0.87
N ILE A 29 23.96 -12.68 -2.00
CA ILE A 29 23.59 -11.82 -3.15
C ILE A 29 22.21 -12.20 -3.67
N CYS A 30 21.92 -13.49 -3.85
CA CYS A 30 20.60 -13.96 -4.26
C CYS A 30 19.51 -13.56 -3.26
N ALA A 31 19.77 -13.65 -1.95
CA ALA A 31 18.83 -13.22 -0.92
C ALA A 31 18.56 -11.71 -0.97
N ILE A 32 19.60 -10.89 -1.19
CA ILE A 32 19.46 -9.43 -1.37
C ILE A 32 18.68 -9.12 -2.64
N CYS A 33 19.03 -9.73 -3.77
CA CYS A 33 18.32 -9.56 -5.03
C CYS A 33 16.84 -9.97 -4.90
N TRP A 34 16.56 -11.10 -4.25
CA TRP A 34 15.19 -11.53 -3.95
C TRP A 34 14.44 -10.49 -3.11
N ARG A 35 15.09 -9.98 -2.04
CA ARG A 35 14.51 -8.96 -1.17
C ARG A 35 14.18 -7.68 -1.94
N VAL A 36 15.13 -7.17 -2.72
CA VAL A 36 15.00 -5.89 -3.44
C VAL A 36 14.01 -6.00 -4.61
N PHE A 37 14.12 -7.03 -5.44
CA PHE A 37 13.39 -7.09 -6.70
C PHE A 37 12.06 -7.83 -6.62
N ILE A 38 11.89 -8.78 -5.70
CA ILE A 38 10.73 -9.68 -5.72
C ILE A 38 9.81 -9.42 -4.54
N SER A 39 10.38 -9.17 -3.35
CA SER A 39 9.59 -9.18 -2.11
C SER A 39 8.70 -7.94 -1.88
N ASN A 40 9.04 -6.82 -2.53
CA ASN A 40 8.28 -5.56 -2.44
C ASN A 40 7.24 -5.40 -3.56
N ILE A 41 7.06 -6.42 -4.41
CA ILE A 41 6.10 -6.35 -5.50
C ILE A 41 4.70 -6.73 -4.98
N PRO A 42 3.68 -5.85 -5.07
CA PRO A 42 2.31 -6.22 -4.79
C PRO A 42 1.86 -7.36 -5.72
N PRO A 43 0.97 -8.27 -5.26
CA PRO A 43 0.37 -9.29 -6.11
C PRO A 43 -0.24 -8.68 -7.38
N LYS A 44 -0.14 -9.38 -8.52
CA LYS A 44 -0.56 -8.84 -9.83
C LYS A 44 -2.00 -8.34 -9.83
N GLU A 45 -2.89 -9.06 -9.15
CA GLU A 45 -4.30 -8.69 -9.05
C GLU A 45 -4.50 -7.42 -8.21
N MET A 46 -3.67 -7.18 -7.20
CA MET A 46 -3.73 -5.97 -6.38
C MET A 46 -3.25 -4.74 -7.12
N LYS A 47 -2.31 -4.89 -8.06
CA LYS A 47 -1.75 -3.76 -8.80
C LYS A 47 -2.77 -3.05 -9.69
N ARG A 48 -3.92 -3.64 -9.99
CA ARG A 48 -4.92 -3.09 -10.90
C ARG A 48 -5.99 -2.32 -10.13
N LEU A 49 -6.56 -1.30 -10.77
CA LEU A 49 -7.82 -0.71 -10.33
C LEU A 49 -8.89 -1.79 -10.33
N GLN A 50 -9.63 -1.86 -9.24
CA GLN A 50 -10.77 -2.75 -9.12
C GLN A 50 -11.93 -2.19 -9.93
N ALA A 51 -12.49 -3.04 -10.78
CA ALA A 51 -13.68 -2.70 -11.53
C ALA A 51 -14.87 -2.75 -10.56
N THR A 52 -15.46 -1.60 -10.27
CA THR A 52 -16.66 -1.47 -9.44
C THR A 52 -17.86 -1.09 -10.32
N PRO A 53 -19.11 -1.38 -9.90
CA PRO A 53 -20.28 -0.97 -10.68
C PRO A 53 -20.34 0.54 -10.96
N GLN A 54 -19.95 1.36 -9.98
CA GLN A 54 -19.88 2.82 -10.11
C GLN A 54 -18.82 3.25 -11.13
N LEU A 55 -17.62 2.68 -11.05
CA LEU A 55 -16.56 2.96 -12.02
C LEU A 55 -16.93 2.48 -13.43
N ALA A 56 -17.58 1.32 -13.53
CA ALA A 56 -18.02 0.76 -14.80
C ALA A 56 -19.08 1.65 -15.46
N ALA A 57 -20.06 2.16 -14.69
CA ALA A 57 -21.09 3.07 -15.20
C ALA A 57 -20.47 4.35 -15.79
N VAL A 58 -19.58 5.00 -15.04
CA VAL A 58 -18.88 6.22 -15.51
C VAL A 58 -17.99 5.93 -16.72
N TYR A 59 -17.32 4.77 -16.74
CA TYR A 59 -16.56 4.33 -17.89
C TYR A 59 -17.44 4.09 -19.13
N GLY A 60 -18.68 3.62 -18.95
CA GLY A 60 -19.64 3.46 -20.04
C GLY A 60 -20.05 4.79 -20.68
N GLU A 61 -20.06 5.88 -19.91
CA GLU A 61 -20.42 7.22 -20.38
C GLU A 61 -19.22 7.97 -20.99
N GLN A 62 -18.04 7.87 -20.36
CA GLN A 62 -16.86 8.66 -20.71
C GLN A 62 -15.83 7.90 -21.55
N GLY A 63 -15.88 6.57 -21.55
CA GLY A 63 -14.91 5.72 -22.24
C GLY A 63 -13.47 6.00 -21.80
N ASP A 64 -12.59 6.21 -22.79
CA ASP A 64 -11.17 6.49 -22.57
C ASP A 64 -10.88 7.93 -22.10
N ASP A 65 -11.88 8.83 -22.11
CA ASP A 65 -11.72 10.20 -21.59
C ASP A 65 -11.86 10.27 -20.05
N LEU A 66 -12.04 9.12 -19.40
CA LEU A 66 -12.11 9.01 -17.95
C LEU A 66 -10.84 9.54 -17.29
N THR A 67 -10.99 10.60 -16.48
CA THR A 67 -9.88 11.18 -15.75
C THR A 67 -9.54 10.34 -14.52
N ILE A 68 -8.30 9.85 -14.45
CA ILE A 68 -7.75 9.15 -13.29
C ILE A 68 -6.39 9.75 -12.99
N TYR A 69 -6.10 10.03 -11.73
CA TYR A 69 -4.80 10.57 -11.35
C TYR A 69 -4.32 10.10 -9.97
N THR A 70 -3.04 10.31 -9.71
CA THR A 70 -2.36 10.11 -8.43
C THR A 70 -1.41 11.27 -8.15
N GLN A 71 -0.73 11.28 -7.01
CA GLN A 71 0.36 12.22 -6.72
C GLN A 71 1.60 11.49 -6.20
N GLU A 72 2.76 12.12 -6.32
CA GLU A 72 3.95 11.64 -5.61
C GLU A 72 3.91 12.14 -4.17
N GLN A 73 3.50 11.26 -3.25
CA GLN A 73 3.46 11.52 -1.82
C GLN A 73 4.34 10.52 -1.05
N PRO A 74 4.75 10.83 0.19
CA PRO A 74 5.41 9.88 1.06
C PRO A 74 4.60 8.58 1.17
N SER A 75 5.18 7.48 0.70
CA SER A 75 4.50 6.18 0.60
C SER A 75 4.50 5.38 1.89
N VAL A 76 5.08 5.90 2.97
CA VAL A 76 5.15 5.26 4.29
C VAL A 76 4.94 6.26 5.41
N THR A 77 4.44 5.79 6.55
CA THR A 77 4.23 6.62 7.73
C THR A 77 5.56 7.18 8.23
N LYS A 78 5.54 8.46 8.63
CA LYS A 78 6.74 9.18 9.08
C LYS A 78 6.66 9.69 10.52
N ALA A 79 5.56 9.47 11.24
CA ALA A 79 5.48 9.91 12.62
C ALA A 79 6.47 9.10 13.47
N GLU A 80 7.03 9.73 14.49
CA GLU A 80 8.12 9.15 15.29
C GLU A 80 7.74 7.79 15.91
N SER A 81 6.49 7.66 16.38
CA SER A 81 5.98 6.43 17.00
C SER A 81 5.64 5.32 16.02
N ASN A 82 5.38 5.61 14.74
CA ASN A 82 4.87 4.63 13.77
C ASN A 82 5.66 4.63 12.45
N TYR A 83 6.90 5.10 12.48
CA TYR A 83 7.73 5.28 11.29
C TYR A 83 7.88 3.96 10.52
N GLY A 84 7.39 3.93 9.28
CA GLY A 84 7.48 2.78 8.40
C GLY A 84 6.56 1.60 8.72
N TYR A 85 5.61 1.76 9.66
CA TYR A 85 4.65 0.71 10.03
C TYR A 85 3.67 0.43 8.88
N PHE A 86 3.22 1.50 8.24
CA PHE A 86 2.22 1.44 7.19
C PHE A 86 2.75 2.07 5.93
N GLY A 87 2.23 1.64 4.79
CA GLY A 87 2.52 2.28 3.53
C GLY A 87 1.43 2.13 2.49
N VAL A 88 1.47 3.02 1.51
CA VAL A 88 0.62 2.99 0.33
C VAL A 88 1.49 2.66 -0.87
N SER A 89 1.16 1.56 -1.54
CA SER A 89 1.92 1.07 -2.71
C SER A 89 1.46 1.72 -4.02
N ARG A 90 0.16 2.02 -4.11
CA ARG A 90 -0.49 2.69 -5.23
C ARG A 90 -1.80 3.27 -4.70
N TYR A 91 -2.24 4.38 -5.26
CA TYR A 91 -3.59 4.87 -5.11
C TYR A 91 -3.99 5.66 -6.35
N ALA A 92 -5.28 5.80 -6.58
CA ALA A 92 -5.82 6.57 -7.69
C ALA A 92 -7.12 7.25 -7.31
N PHE A 93 -7.21 8.53 -7.63
CA PHE A 93 -8.43 9.31 -7.61
C PHE A 93 -9.14 9.18 -8.95
N ILE A 94 -10.45 8.94 -8.90
CA ILE A 94 -11.33 8.84 -10.05
C ILE A 94 -12.50 9.82 -9.83
N PRO A 95 -12.32 11.12 -10.14
CA PRO A 95 -13.28 12.15 -9.75
C PRO A 95 -14.68 11.96 -10.31
N ALA A 96 -14.79 11.53 -11.56
CA ALA A 96 -16.09 11.32 -12.21
C ALA A 96 -16.88 10.18 -11.53
N ALA A 97 -16.20 9.22 -10.92
CA ALA A 97 -16.82 8.17 -10.10
C ALA A 97 -16.88 8.55 -8.62
N GLY A 98 -16.39 9.72 -8.19
CA GLY A 98 -16.27 10.09 -6.78
C GLY A 98 -15.52 9.04 -5.95
N GLN A 99 -14.56 8.34 -6.56
CA GLN A 99 -13.97 7.13 -6.00
C GLN A 99 -12.47 7.30 -5.80
N LEU A 100 -11.97 6.79 -4.68
CA LEU A 100 -10.55 6.64 -4.38
C LEU A 100 -10.26 5.16 -4.12
N GLN A 101 -9.29 4.61 -4.84
CA GLN A 101 -8.81 3.26 -4.60
C GLN A 101 -7.38 3.30 -4.07
N VAL A 102 -7.10 2.58 -2.98
CA VAL A 102 -5.81 2.62 -2.29
C VAL A 102 -5.31 1.22 -2.01
N ILE A 103 -4.07 0.92 -2.42
CA ILE A 103 -3.36 -0.29 -2.01
C ILE A 103 -2.53 0.03 -0.78
N PHE A 104 -3.11 -0.25 0.38
CA PHE A 104 -2.48 -0.19 1.67
C PHE A 104 -1.62 -1.45 1.92
N ARG A 105 -0.53 -1.30 2.66
CA ARG A 105 0.31 -2.42 3.11
C ARG A 105 0.86 -2.24 4.51
N TYR A 106 1.09 -3.36 5.16
CA TYR A 106 1.86 -3.48 6.40
C TYR A 106 2.65 -4.79 6.41
N ASN A 107 3.65 -4.88 7.27
CA ASN A 107 4.55 -6.04 7.34
C ASN A 107 4.45 -6.75 8.70
N ASN A 108 5.20 -7.84 8.85
CA ASN A 108 5.21 -8.61 10.09
C ASN A 108 5.82 -7.86 11.29
N SER A 109 6.68 -6.85 11.08
CA SER A 109 7.17 -6.02 12.18
C SER A 109 6.09 -5.06 12.69
N THR A 110 5.22 -4.55 11.82
CA THR A 110 4.05 -3.75 12.23
C THR A 110 3.16 -4.52 13.19
N LEU A 111 2.96 -5.82 12.96
CA LEU A 111 2.17 -6.68 13.86
C LEU A 111 2.83 -6.89 15.23
N ARG A 112 4.17 -6.91 15.28
CA ARG A 112 4.91 -6.99 16.53
C ARG A 112 4.76 -5.69 17.31
N HIS A 113 4.93 -4.55 16.65
CA HIS A 113 4.75 -3.26 17.30
C HIS A 113 3.30 -3.05 17.75
N LEU A 114 2.32 -3.44 16.96
CA LEU A 114 0.92 -3.43 17.37
C LEU A 114 0.69 -4.24 18.66
N GLN A 115 1.32 -5.41 18.78
CA GLN A 115 1.24 -6.22 20.00
C GLN A 115 1.86 -5.49 21.20
N GLU A 116 3.03 -4.84 21.01
CA GLU A 116 3.74 -4.10 22.05
C GLU A 116 2.96 -2.85 22.48
N ASP A 117 2.50 -2.05 21.53
CA ASP A 117 1.83 -0.76 21.73
C ASP A 117 0.47 -0.91 22.43
N TYR A 118 -0.27 -1.98 22.11
CA TYR A 118 -1.58 -2.27 22.70
C TYR A 118 -1.55 -3.39 23.75
N ALA A 119 -0.35 -3.85 24.15
CA ALA A 119 -0.15 -4.92 25.12
C ALA A 119 -1.01 -6.18 24.85
N LEU A 120 -1.10 -6.58 23.58
CA LEU A 120 -1.93 -7.71 23.16
C LEU A 120 -1.36 -9.05 23.66
N PRO A 121 -2.20 -9.99 24.11
CA PRO A 121 -1.75 -11.27 24.67
C PRO A 121 -0.98 -12.12 23.66
N GLU A 122 -1.38 -12.05 22.39
CA GLU A 122 -0.73 -12.74 21.28
C GLU A 122 -0.57 -11.79 20.10
N ARG A 123 0.44 -12.08 19.27
CA ARG A 123 0.66 -11.33 18.04
C ARG A 123 -0.46 -11.64 17.04
N PRO A 124 -1.13 -10.61 16.46
CA PRO A 124 -2.13 -10.83 15.44
C PRO A 124 -1.57 -11.59 14.22
N ALA A 125 -2.44 -12.37 13.58
CA ALA A 125 -2.07 -13.12 12.38
C ALA A 125 -1.93 -12.17 11.17
N PRO A 126 -0.95 -12.40 10.28
CA PRO A 126 -0.89 -11.66 9.02
C PRO A 126 -2.09 -12.02 8.13
N GLY A 127 -2.51 -11.07 7.28
CA GLY A 127 -3.61 -11.30 6.34
C GLY A 127 -5.01 -11.13 6.91
N ASP A 128 -5.18 -10.78 8.19
CA ASP A 128 -6.49 -10.47 8.74
C ASP A 128 -7.01 -9.10 8.21
N PRO A 129 -8.05 -9.08 7.35
CA PRO A 129 -8.62 -7.83 6.83
C PRO A 129 -9.25 -6.97 7.91
N THR A 130 -9.56 -7.55 9.07
CA THR A 130 -10.27 -6.88 10.15
C THR A 130 -9.34 -6.24 11.16
N LEU A 131 -8.03 -6.43 11.04
CA LEU A 131 -7.10 -5.95 12.05
C LEU A 131 -7.06 -4.42 12.17
N PHE A 132 -7.13 -3.73 11.03
CA PHE A 132 -7.08 -2.29 10.96
C PHE A 132 -8.38 -1.74 10.35
N ASP A 133 -8.91 -0.67 10.95
CA ASP A 133 -9.90 0.16 10.28
C ASP A 133 -9.19 1.33 9.59
N VAL A 134 -9.43 1.47 8.29
CA VAL A 134 -8.77 2.48 7.46
C VAL A 134 -9.82 3.41 6.88
N THR A 135 -9.62 4.70 7.10
CA THR A 135 -10.53 5.77 6.69
C THR A 135 -9.78 6.83 5.90
N VAL A 136 -10.50 7.54 5.05
CA VAL A 136 -9.99 8.71 4.33
C VAL A 136 -10.48 9.96 5.04
N VAL A 137 -9.59 10.92 5.27
CA VAL A 137 -9.95 12.25 5.78
C VAL A 137 -9.63 13.26 4.70
N THR A 138 -10.66 13.97 4.23
CA THR A 138 -10.47 15.15 3.39
C THR A 138 -10.41 16.37 4.29
N VAL A 139 -9.45 17.26 4.02
CA VAL A 139 -9.28 18.53 4.72
C VAL A 139 -9.48 19.62 3.69
N SER A 140 -10.47 20.47 3.93
CA SER A 140 -10.79 21.62 3.08
C SER A 140 -10.49 22.92 3.81
N ASP A 141 -9.93 23.88 3.08
CA ASP A 141 -9.77 25.25 3.56
C ASP A 141 -11.07 26.02 3.29
N SER A 142 -11.81 26.33 4.35
CA SER A 142 -13.08 27.06 4.23
C SER A 142 -12.87 28.57 4.00
N THR A 143 -11.67 29.09 4.28
CA THR A 143 -11.35 30.53 4.16
C THR A 143 -9.84 30.76 4.06
N PRO A 144 -9.32 31.24 2.91
CA PRO A 144 -7.87 31.40 2.68
C PRO A 144 -7.16 32.45 3.55
N ASN A 145 -7.82 33.02 4.57
CA ASN A 145 -7.33 34.11 5.42
C ASN A 145 -7.66 33.98 6.92
N VAL A 146 -8.18 32.84 7.38
CA VAL A 146 -8.41 32.60 8.82
C VAL A 146 -7.75 31.29 9.21
N GLU A 147 -6.66 31.37 9.97
CA GLU A 147 -6.03 30.17 10.55
C GLU A 147 -7.02 29.45 11.46
N GLY A 148 -7.30 28.17 11.16
CA GLY A 148 -7.97 27.25 12.08
C GLY A 148 -9.37 26.77 11.72
N ASP A 149 -9.96 27.15 10.58
CA ASP A 149 -11.30 26.70 10.15
C ASP A 149 -11.24 25.57 9.09
N GLU A 150 -10.42 24.56 9.37
CA GLU A 150 -10.28 23.36 8.53
C GLU A 150 -11.51 22.47 8.68
N GLN A 151 -12.28 22.31 7.60
CA GLN A 151 -13.36 21.31 7.58
C GLN A 151 -12.78 19.94 7.27
N LYS A 152 -13.00 19.01 8.19
CA LYS A 152 -12.57 17.60 8.04
C LYS A 152 -13.79 16.73 7.78
N ALA A 153 -13.76 15.97 6.69
CA ALA A 153 -14.76 14.94 6.44
C ALA A 153 -14.08 13.56 6.42
N ARG A 154 -14.59 12.64 7.26
CA ARG A 154 -14.11 11.27 7.33
C ARG A 154 -14.99 10.35 6.48
N ILE A 155 -14.35 9.51 5.68
CA ILE A 155 -14.97 8.62 4.71
C ILE A 155 -14.49 7.21 5.00
N HIS A 156 -15.42 6.28 5.21
CA HIS A 156 -15.12 4.86 5.42
C HIS A 156 -15.01 4.14 4.07
N HIS A 157 -14.21 3.09 4.03
CA HIS A 157 -14.12 2.25 2.85
C HIS A 157 -15.45 1.50 2.64
N THR A 158 -15.87 1.37 1.39
CA THR A 158 -17.09 0.64 1.01
C THR A 158 -16.81 -0.83 0.73
N SER A 159 -15.59 -1.15 0.30
CA SER A 159 -15.13 -2.52 0.14
C SER A 159 -13.63 -2.63 0.33
N CYS A 160 -13.18 -3.84 0.66
CA CYS A 160 -11.76 -4.16 0.71
C CYS A 160 -11.49 -5.54 0.14
N ARG A 161 -10.28 -5.74 -0.39
CA ARG A 161 -9.75 -7.04 -0.79
C ARG A 161 -8.36 -7.21 -0.21
N VAL A 162 -8.08 -8.39 0.34
CA VAL A 162 -6.80 -8.70 0.96
C VAL A 162 -6.06 -9.76 0.17
N ASP A 163 -4.74 -9.59 0.10
CA ASP A 163 -3.82 -10.57 -0.42
C ASP A 163 -2.50 -10.46 0.35
N THR A 164 -1.76 -11.55 0.45
CA THR A 164 -0.56 -11.63 1.27
C THR A 164 0.61 -12.12 0.45
N THR A 165 1.79 -11.64 0.81
CA THR A 165 3.05 -12.25 0.44
C THR A 165 3.75 -12.73 1.70
N ALA A 166 4.91 -13.38 1.54
CA ALA A 166 5.69 -13.82 2.70
C ALA A 166 6.09 -12.68 3.66
N LEU A 167 6.08 -11.41 3.20
CA LEU A 167 6.59 -10.27 3.98
C LEU A 167 5.57 -9.18 4.25
N TYR A 168 4.53 -9.07 3.42
CA TYR A 168 3.54 -8.00 3.52
C TYR A 168 2.13 -8.54 3.39
N THR A 169 1.23 -7.90 4.11
CA THR A 169 -0.19 -7.94 3.80
C THR A 169 -0.52 -6.72 2.96
N TYR A 170 -1.25 -6.92 1.86
CA TYR A 170 -1.76 -5.87 1.00
C TYR A 170 -3.28 -5.85 1.13
N VAL A 171 -3.82 -4.65 1.36
CA VAL A 171 -5.25 -4.42 1.41
C VAL A 171 -5.58 -3.37 0.37
N CYS A 172 -6.41 -3.71 -0.61
CA CYS A 172 -6.94 -2.75 -1.54
C CYS A 172 -8.29 -2.26 -1.00
N PHE A 173 -8.33 -1.01 -0.56
CA PHE A 173 -9.53 -0.33 -0.10
C PHE A 173 -10.14 0.50 -1.23
N ILE A 174 -11.46 0.49 -1.30
CA ILE A 174 -12.25 1.35 -2.18
C ILE A 174 -13.05 2.29 -1.29
N PHE A 175 -12.97 3.59 -1.58
CA PHE A 175 -13.70 4.64 -0.91
C PHE A 175 -14.57 5.35 -1.94
N ASP A 176 -15.87 5.40 -1.68
CA ASP A 176 -16.82 6.15 -2.48
C ASP A 176 -17.11 7.50 -1.82
N ASN A 177 -17.60 8.47 -2.59
CA ASN A 177 -17.84 9.86 -2.19
C ASN A 177 -16.57 10.65 -1.82
N VAL A 178 -15.41 10.27 -2.38
CA VAL A 178 -14.17 11.04 -2.25
C VAL A 178 -14.10 12.08 -3.36
N ASN A 179 -14.43 13.33 -3.01
CA ASN A 179 -14.40 14.46 -3.93
C ASN A 179 -13.23 15.38 -3.58
N VAL A 180 -12.31 15.53 -4.54
CA VAL A 180 -11.19 16.48 -4.44
C VAL A 180 -11.52 17.66 -5.36
N ASN A 181 -11.54 18.85 -4.79
CA ASN A 181 -11.88 20.09 -5.48
C ASN A 181 -10.85 21.19 -5.16
N GLU A 182 -11.05 22.40 -5.70
CA GLU A 182 -10.15 23.53 -5.51
C GLU A 182 -9.97 23.96 -4.05
N THR A 183 -10.96 23.69 -3.19
CA THR A 183 -10.91 23.98 -1.74
C THR A 183 -10.25 22.87 -0.93
N THR A 184 -9.96 21.72 -1.53
CA THR A 184 -9.34 20.58 -0.83
C THR A 184 -7.87 20.89 -0.61
N ALA A 185 -7.48 21.10 0.65
CA ALA A 185 -6.09 21.31 1.04
C ALA A 185 -5.31 19.99 1.06
N GLY A 186 -5.94 18.92 1.54
CA GLY A 186 -5.30 17.61 1.60
C GLY A 186 -6.26 16.43 1.73
N VAL A 187 -5.79 15.26 1.31
CA VAL A 187 -6.47 13.98 1.56
C VAL A 187 -5.51 13.05 2.26
N PHE A 188 -5.94 12.53 3.41
CA PHE A 188 -5.16 11.68 4.28
C PHE A 188 -5.81 10.31 4.40
N LEU A 189 -4.99 9.29 4.59
CA LEU A 189 -5.41 7.94 4.93
C LEU A 189 -5.04 7.69 6.40
N ASP A 190 -6.05 7.59 7.24
CA ASP A 190 -5.90 7.29 8.66
C ASP A 190 -6.12 5.81 8.92
N VAL A 191 -5.25 5.25 9.75
CA VAL A 191 -5.22 3.84 10.13
C VAL A 191 -5.46 3.76 11.63
N TYR A 192 -6.45 2.97 12.03
CA TYR A 192 -6.78 2.68 13.41
C TYR A 192 -6.64 1.20 13.68
N TYR A 193 -6.23 0.84 14.89
CA TYR A 193 -6.40 -0.53 15.36
C TYR A 193 -7.88 -0.76 15.64
N ARG A 194 -8.47 -1.83 15.07
CA ARG A 194 -9.93 -1.98 15.07
C ARG A 194 -10.54 -2.14 16.46
N GLU A 195 -9.80 -2.68 17.42
CA GLU A 195 -10.29 -2.87 18.79
C GLU A 195 -10.14 -1.63 19.67
N ASP A 196 -9.46 -0.58 19.20
CA ASP A 196 -9.31 0.71 19.90
C ASP A 196 -9.50 1.89 18.92
N ILE A 197 -10.73 2.03 18.42
CA ILE A 197 -11.08 3.10 17.50
C ILE A 197 -11.54 4.34 18.28
N ARG A 198 -10.77 5.42 18.13
CA ARG A 198 -11.08 6.75 18.66
C ARG A 198 -10.83 7.79 17.56
N TYR A 199 -11.85 8.05 16.73
CA TYR A 199 -11.71 8.84 15.50
C TYR A 199 -11.40 10.32 15.73
N GLU A 200 -11.73 10.82 16.92
CA GLU A 200 -11.47 12.17 17.41
C GLU A 200 -10.04 12.33 17.91
N GLU A 201 -9.36 11.23 18.20
CA GLU A 201 -7.95 11.21 18.61
C GLU A 201 -7.02 11.02 17.40
N SER A 202 -5.71 11.09 17.67
CA SER A 202 -4.70 10.83 16.64
C SER A 202 -4.77 9.37 16.17
N ALA A 203 -4.82 9.19 14.85
CA ALA A 203 -4.78 7.87 14.24
C ALA A 203 -3.47 7.14 14.57
N TYR A 204 -3.53 5.81 14.63
CA TYR A 204 -2.35 4.97 14.85
C TYR A 204 -1.34 5.11 13.70
N GLY A 205 -1.79 5.42 12.49
CA GLY A 205 -0.95 5.81 11.37
C GLY A 205 -1.68 6.75 10.41
N THR A 206 -0.99 7.77 9.91
CA THR A 206 -1.54 8.70 8.91
C THR A 206 -0.61 8.82 7.70
N LEU A 207 -1.18 8.74 6.51
CA LEU A 207 -0.49 8.84 5.22
C LEU A 207 -1.13 9.93 4.37
N LEU A 208 -0.33 10.83 3.80
CA LEU A 208 -0.80 11.84 2.85
C LEU A 208 -0.97 11.21 1.46
N LEU A 209 -2.15 11.38 0.85
CA LEU A 209 -2.46 10.92 -0.50
C LEU A 209 -2.63 12.08 -1.49
N TYR A 210 -3.05 13.25 -1.02
CA TYR A 210 -3.22 14.42 -1.88
C TYR A 210 -2.83 15.67 -1.12
N SER A 211 -2.13 16.57 -1.80
CA SER A 211 -1.88 17.93 -1.36
C SER A 211 -2.19 18.89 -2.51
N SER A 212 -2.85 20.00 -2.21
CA SER A 212 -3.11 21.07 -3.19
C SER A 212 -1.83 21.65 -3.79
N SER A 213 -0.70 21.56 -3.08
CA SER A 213 0.61 22.03 -3.52
C SER A 213 1.37 21.08 -4.45
N SER A 214 0.86 19.86 -4.66
CA SER A 214 1.53 18.83 -5.44
C SER A 214 0.84 18.62 -6.80
N PRO A 215 1.59 18.32 -7.88
CA PRO A 215 1.01 18.11 -9.19
C PRO A 215 0.30 16.76 -9.29
N ASN A 216 -0.81 16.74 -10.03
CA ASN A 216 -1.52 15.51 -10.38
C ASN A 216 -0.79 14.78 -11.52
N ILE A 217 -0.66 13.47 -11.38
CA ILE A 217 -0.05 12.58 -12.36
C ILE A 217 -1.16 11.70 -12.94
N GLY A 218 -1.43 11.84 -14.24
CA GLY A 218 -2.42 11.04 -14.94
C GLY A 218 -2.11 9.55 -14.89
N VAL A 219 -3.14 8.74 -14.73
CA VAL A 219 -3.05 7.28 -14.68
C VAL A 219 -3.90 6.70 -15.81
N GLU A 220 -3.27 5.97 -16.71
CA GLU A 220 -4.00 5.29 -17.78
C GLU A 220 -4.54 3.94 -17.31
N LEU A 221 -5.72 3.58 -17.82
CA LEU A 221 -6.24 2.23 -17.70
C LEU A 221 -5.40 1.27 -18.54
N SER A 222 -4.98 0.17 -17.92
CA SER A 222 -4.45 -0.99 -18.62
C SER A 222 -5.54 -1.69 -19.43
N ARG A 223 -5.12 -2.49 -20.43
CA ARG A 223 -6.05 -3.30 -21.23
C ARG A 223 -6.91 -4.25 -20.40
N GLN A 224 -6.38 -4.75 -19.28
CA GLN A 224 -7.09 -5.67 -18.40
C GLN A 224 -8.13 -4.96 -17.54
N GLU A 225 -7.82 -3.74 -17.07
CA GLU A 225 -8.79 -2.91 -16.33
C GLU A 225 -9.96 -2.51 -17.25
N ARG A 226 -9.68 -2.07 -18.49
CA ARG A 226 -10.74 -1.82 -19.50
C ARG A 226 -11.66 -3.01 -19.70
N LYS A 227 -11.07 -4.19 -19.97
CA LYS A 227 -11.83 -5.43 -20.17
C LYS A 227 -12.70 -5.77 -18.96
N ALA A 228 -12.21 -5.56 -17.75
CA ALA A 228 -12.98 -5.82 -16.54
C ALA A 228 -14.18 -4.87 -16.38
N LEU A 229 -14.02 -3.59 -16.74
CA LEU A 229 -15.10 -2.61 -16.75
C LEU A 229 -16.15 -2.94 -17.82
N GLU A 230 -15.72 -3.29 -19.04
CA GLU A 230 -16.60 -3.72 -20.13
C GLU A 230 -17.43 -4.97 -19.76
N GLN A 231 -16.81 -5.95 -19.10
CA GLN A 231 -17.50 -7.15 -18.62
C GLN A 231 -18.57 -6.84 -17.59
N LEU A 232 -18.30 -5.90 -16.67
CA LEU A 232 -19.30 -5.46 -15.70
C LEU A 232 -20.46 -4.73 -16.36
N LEU A 233 -20.18 -3.84 -17.32
CA LEU A 233 -21.22 -3.13 -18.09
C LEU A 233 -22.15 -4.10 -18.83
N GLN A 234 -21.58 -5.14 -19.46
CA GLN A 234 -22.36 -6.17 -20.16
C GLN A 234 -23.21 -7.01 -19.20
N SER A 235 -22.74 -7.24 -17.97
CA SER A 235 -23.49 -7.99 -16.96
C SER A 235 -24.63 -7.20 -16.31
N ALA A 236 -24.60 -5.87 -16.43
CA ALA A 236 -25.59 -4.95 -15.87
C ALA A 236 -26.68 -4.54 -16.88
N SER A 237 -26.52 -4.92 -18.16
CA SER A 237 -27.47 -4.70 -19.27
C SER A 237 -28.38 -5.90 -19.46
#